data_AF-A0A4Y2PH16-F1
#
_entry.id   AF-A0A4Y2PH16-F1
#
_cell.length_a   1.000
_cell.length_b   1.000
_cell.length_c   1.000
_cell.angle_alpha   90.00
_cell.angle_beta   90.00
_cell.angle_gamma   90.00
#
_symmetry.space_group_name_H-M   'P 1'
#
loop_
_entity.id
_entity.type
_entity.pdbx_description
1 polymer ?
#
loop_
_entity_poly.entity_id
_entity_poly.type
_entity_poly.pdbx_seq_one_letter_code
_entity_poly.pdbx_strand_id
1 'polypeptide(L)'
;MKTANYLNIIADQLHPYMAFVFPTGNGIFQQNNAPCHKARIVLEWFLEHTDEFYLMYWPHNSPDLNPMEHIWDVMELQLRAQTPPCPNISTLCDNCLHIWYNLSPVMYQKLVAFMPRRVASVLKSKGGASRY
;
A
#
# COMPACT_ATOMS: atom_id res chain seq x y z
N MET A 1 -8.86 -11.80 2.82
CA MET A 1 -9.91 -10.94 2.23
C MET A 1 -10.53 -11.65 1.03
N LYS A 2 -11.86 -11.61 0.86
CA LYS A 2 -12.53 -12.13 -0.35
C LYS A 2 -12.43 -11.11 -1.48
N THR A 3 -12.38 -11.58 -2.73
CA THR A 3 -12.29 -10.70 -3.91
C THR A 3 -13.41 -9.66 -3.98
N ALA A 4 -14.66 -10.06 -3.70
CA ALA A 4 -15.79 -9.12 -3.73
C ALA A 4 -15.61 -7.96 -2.74
N ASN A 5 -15.11 -8.25 -1.53
CA ASN A 5 -14.85 -7.21 -0.53
C ASN A 5 -13.74 -6.26 -0.99
N TYR A 6 -12.72 -6.79 -1.67
CA TYR A 6 -11.66 -5.95 -2.23
C TYR A 6 -12.20 -5.03 -3.31
N LEU A 7 -13.01 -5.57 -4.22
CA LEU A 7 -13.64 -4.79 -5.29
C LEU A 7 -14.50 -3.65 -4.72
N ASN A 8 -15.26 -3.91 -3.64
CA ASN A 8 -16.02 -2.87 -2.95
C ASN A 8 -15.11 -1.78 -2.38
N ILE A 9 -13.96 -2.13 -1.79
CA ILE A 9 -12.98 -1.13 -1.32
C ILE A 9 -12.46 -0.29 -2.48
N ILE A 10 -12.16 -0.93 -3.62
CA ILE A 10 -11.68 -0.21 -4.81
C ILE A 10 -12.74 0.76 -5.33
N ALA A 11 -13.97 0.29 -5.53
CA ALA A 11 -15.05 1.11 -6.07
C ALA A 11 -15.53 2.20 -5.10
N ASP A 12 -15.69 1.88 -3.82
CA ASP A 12 -16.36 2.77 -2.86
C ASP A 12 -15.39 3.71 -2.14
N GLN A 13 -14.10 3.38 -2.09
CA GLN A 13 -13.11 4.15 -1.31
C GLN A 13 -11.97 4.66 -2.20
N LEU A 14 -11.29 3.78 -2.93
CA LEU A 14 -10.13 4.17 -3.72
C LEU A 14 -10.54 5.07 -4.88
N HIS A 15 -11.55 4.68 -5.64
CA HIS A 15 -11.95 5.38 -6.86
C HIS A 15 -12.36 6.85 -6.61
N PRO A 16 -13.27 7.16 -5.66
CA PRO A 16 -13.56 8.55 -5.29
C PRO A 16 -12.33 9.32 -4.80
N TYR A 17 -11.44 8.66 -4.05
CA TYR A 17 -10.21 9.28 -3.57
C TYR A 17 -9.26 9.63 -4.71
N MET A 18 -9.08 8.74 -5.68
CA MET A 18 -8.25 8.99 -6.87
C MET A 18 -8.81 10.13 -7.71
N ALA A 19 -10.12 10.18 -7.94
CA ALA A 19 -10.76 11.28 -8.65
C ALA A 19 -10.59 12.64 -7.93
N PHE A 20 -10.58 12.63 -6.59
CA PHE A 20 -10.38 13.83 -5.79
C PHE A 20 -8.91 14.32 -5.80
N VAL A 21 -7.95 13.41 -5.63
CA VAL A 21 -6.51 13.76 -5.52
C VAL A 21 -5.86 13.96 -6.88
N PHE A 22 -6.30 13.22 -7.90
CA PHE A 22 -5.78 13.24 -9.27
C PHE A 22 -6.88 13.57 -10.28
N PRO A 23 -7.47 14.78 -10.23
CA PRO A 23 -8.63 15.13 -11.06
C PRO A 23 -8.34 15.15 -12.57
N THR A 24 -7.07 15.17 -12.96
CA THR A 24 -6.62 15.09 -14.37
C THR A 24 -6.40 13.67 -14.86
N GLY A 25 -6.71 12.66 -14.06
CA GLY A 25 -6.58 11.25 -14.42
C GLY A 25 -5.15 10.70 -14.46
N ASN A 26 -4.18 11.44 -13.90
CA ASN A 26 -2.76 11.09 -13.92
C ASN A 26 -2.30 10.32 -12.66
N GLY A 27 -3.25 9.83 -11.86
CA GLY A 27 -2.97 9.05 -10.67
C GLY A 27 -2.38 7.68 -11.04
N ILE A 28 -1.48 7.18 -10.19
CA ILE A 28 -0.92 5.83 -10.31
C ILE A 28 -1.26 5.06 -9.04
N PHE A 29 -1.99 3.97 -9.19
CA PHE A 29 -2.31 3.06 -8.09
C PHE A 29 -1.37 1.86 -8.10
N GLN A 30 -0.84 1.51 -6.93
CA GLN A 30 0.01 0.35 -6.73
C GLN A 30 -0.69 -0.63 -5.79
N GLN A 31 -0.71 -1.91 -6.19
CA GLN A 31 -1.13 -3.02 -5.34
C GLN A 31 -0.14 -4.19 -5.49
N ASN A 32 -0.07 -5.05 -4.48
CA ASN A 32 0.71 -6.29 -4.59
C ASN A 32 -0.07 -7.37 -5.38
N ASN A 33 0.61 -8.48 -5.67
CA ASN A 33 0.07 -9.58 -6.47
C ASN A 33 -0.76 -10.61 -5.67
N ALA A 34 -1.39 -10.21 -4.56
CA ALA A 34 -2.24 -11.11 -3.79
C ALA A 34 -3.37 -11.71 -4.65
N PRO A 35 -3.84 -12.94 -4.38
CA PRO A 35 -4.81 -13.62 -5.24
C PRO A 35 -6.10 -12.82 -5.49
N CYS A 36 -6.61 -12.10 -4.48
CA CYS A 36 -7.80 -11.27 -4.63
C CYS A 36 -7.59 -10.05 -5.52
N HIS A 37 -6.39 -9.46 -5.53
CA HIS A 37 -6.05 -8.30 -6.36
C HIS A 37 -5.88 -8.66 -7.85
N LYS A 38 -5.49 -9.91 -8.13
CA LYS A 38 -5.34 -10.46 -9.49
C LYS A 38 -6.59 -11.18 -10.01
N ALA A 39 -7.68 -11.18 -9.24
CA ALA A 39 -8.90 -11.82 -9.69
C ALA A 39 -9.43 -11.10 -10.94
N ARG A 40 -9.99 -11.87 -11.87
CA ARG A 40 -10.49 -11.35 -13.15
C ARG A 40 -11.41 -10.13 -12.98
N ILE A 41 -12.37 -10.21 -12.08
CA ILE A 41 -13.33 -9.12 -11.83
C ILE A 41 -12.68 -7.82 -11.34
N VAL A 42 -11.55 -7.91 -10.64
CA VAL A 42 -10.81 -6.74 -10.14
C VAL A 42 -9.98 -6.13 -11.26
N LEU A 43 -9.33 -6.97 -12.07
CA LEU A 43 -8.57 -6.49 -13.22
C LEU A 43 -9.47 -5.89 -14.30
N GLU A 44 -10.63 -6.48 -14.57
CA GLU A 44 -11.65 -5.93 -15.47
C GLU A 44 -12.13 -4.56 -14.99
N TRP A 45 -12.39 -4.40 -13.69
CA TRP A 45 -12.76 -3.10 -13.13
C TRP A 45 -11.67 -2.03 -13.38
N PHE A 46 -10.39 -2.35 -13.19
CA PHE A 46 -9.30 -1.41 -13.50
C PHE A 46 -9.16 -1.11 -14.99
N LEU A 47 -9.46 -2.08 -15.86
CA LEU A 47 -9.45 -1.85 -17.31
C LEU A 47 -10.58 -0.90 -17.74
N GLU A 48 -11.76 -1.01 -17.12
CA GLU A 48 -12.89 -0.10 -17.37
C GLU A 48 -12.60 1.35 -16.93
N HIS A 49 -11.73 1.53 -15.93
CA HIS A 49 -11.39 2.85 -15.36
C HIS A 49 -9.97 3.32 -15.73
N THR A 50 -9.36 2.76 -16.78
CA THR A 50 -7.95 3.04 -17.13
C THR A 50 -7.68 4.48 -17.55
N ASP A 51 -8.71 5.20 -18.01
CA ASP A 51 -8.60 6.62 -18.40
C ASP A 51 -8.64 7.57 -17.19
N GLU A 52 -8.97 7.04 -16.00
CA GLU A 52 -9.14 7.83 -14.77
C GLU A 52 -7.94 7.70 -13.83
N PHE A 53 -7.27 6.55 -13.82
CA PHE A 53 -5.97 6.39 -13.19
C PHE A 53 -5.34 5.06 -13.63
N TYR A 54 -4.02 4.99 -13.51
CA TYR A 54 -3.25 3.84 -13.98
C TYR A 54 -2.99 2.82 -12.87
N LEU A 55 -3.36 1.56 -13.08
CA LEU A 55 -2.89 0.45 -12.26
C LEU A 55 -1.46 0.07 -12.64
N MET A 56 -0.52 0.27 -11.72
CA MET A 56 0.89 -0.04 -11.95
C MET A 56 1.15 -1.55 -11.97
N TYR A 57 1.94 -1.99 -12.95
CA TYR A 57 2.49 -3.34 -12.94
C TYR A 57 3.37 -3.56 -11.71
N TRP A 58 3.18 -4.69 -11.02
CA TRP A 58 3.98 -5.07 -9.87
C TRP A 58 4.68 -6.42 -10.10
N PRO A 59 5.99 -6.52 -9.87
CA PRO A 59 6.69 -7.81 -9.95
C PRO A 59 6.25 -8.78 -8.84
N HIS A 60 6.35 -10.08 -9.11
CA HIS A 60 6.02 -11.11 -8.11
C HIS A 60 7.06 -11.14 -6.99
N ASN A 61 6.66 -11.52 -5.77
CA ASN A 61 7.54 -11.67 -4.60
C ASN A 61 8.52 -10.50 -4.37
N SER A 62 8.03 -9.26 -4.52
CA SER A 62 8.85 -8.05 -4.36
C SER A 62 8.36 -7.18 -3.19
N PRO A 63 8.40 -7.68 -1.94
CA PRO A 63 8.04 -6.89 -0.76
C PRO A 63 8.98 -5.69 -0.57
N ASP A 64 10.27 -5.84 -0.90
CA ASP A 64 11.30 -4.79 -0.81
C ASP A 64 10.92 -3.51 -1.57
N LEU A 65 10.16 -3.67 -2.66
CA LEU A 65 9.71 -2.56 -3.48
C LEU A 65 8.47 -1.89 -2.89
N ASN A 66 7.69 -2.54 -2.03
CA ASN A 66 6.43 -2.02 -1.51
C ASN A 66 6.70 -1.05 -0.34
N PRO A 67 6.46 0.27 -0.50
CA PRO A 67 6.68 1.24 0.57
C PRO A 67 5.79 0.99 1.81
N MET A 68 4.63 0.35 1.62
CA MET A 68 3.69 0.07 2.71
C MET A 68 4.26 -0.89 3.75
N GLU A 69 5.15 -1.82 3.38
CA GLU A 69 5.79 -2.73 4.36
C GLU A 69 6.54 -1.92 5.42
N HIS A 70 7.26 -0.87 5.01
CA HIS A 70 7.97 0.00 5.95
C HIS A 70 7.02 0.77 6.87
N ILE A 71 5.84 1.16 6.38
CA ILE A 71 4.84 1.83 7.20
C ILE A 71 4.31 0.86 8.26
N TRP A 72 4.04 -0.39 7.87
CA TRP A 72 3.63 -1.44 8.81
C TRP A 72 4.69 -1.74 9.86
N ASP A 73 5.97 -1.82 9.47
CA ASP A 73 7.08 -2.00 10.42
C ASP A 73 7.12 -0.86 11.46
N VAL A 74 6.99 0.40 11.01
CA VAL A 74 6.98 1.57 11.90
C VAL A 74 5.78 1.51 12.85
N MET A 75 4.60 1.16 12.35
CA MET A 75 3.41 1.04 13.18
C MET A 75 3.54 -0.08 14.21
N GLU A 76 4.04 -1.25 13.79
CA GLU A 76 4.27 -2.39 14.66
C GLU A 76 5.27 -2.07 15.78
N LEU A 77 6.38 -1.39 15.44
CA LEU A 77 7.37 -0.95 16.43
C LEU A 77 6.75 0.00 17.47
N GLN A 78 5.92 0.94 17.04
CA GLN A 78 5.23 1.85 17.94
C GLN A 78 4.20 1.14 18.82
N LEU A 79 3.45 0.18 18.27
CA LEU A 79 2.52 -0.66 19.04
C LEU A 79 3.26 -1.49 20.10
N ARG A 80 4.37 -2.12 19.73
CA ARG A 80 5.18 -2.96 20.65
C ARG A 80 5.84 -2.16 21.76
N ALA A 81 6.10 -0.87 21.56
CA ALA A 81 6.68 0.00 22.58
C ALA A 81 5.66 0.45 23.64
N GLN A 82 4.36 0.23 23.45
CA GLN A 82 3.33 0.63 24.41
C GLN A 82 3.40 -0.19 25.70
N THR A 83 3.32 0.51 26.83
CA THR A 83 3.31 -0.10 28.17
C THR A 83 2.15 0.48 28.98
N PRO A 84 1.22 -0.34 29.50
CA PRO A 84 1.14 -1.79 29.35
C PRO A 84 0.77 -2.23 27.91
N PRO A 85 1.03 -3.50 27.54
CA PRO A 85 0.61 -4.02 26.23
C PRO A 85 -0.91 -3.92 26.02
N CYS A 86 -1.32 -3.88 24.75
CA CYS A 86 -2.74 -3.83 24.38
C CYS A 86 -3.51 -5.05 24.94
N PRO A 87 -4.53 -4.85 25.79
CA PRO A 87 -5.19 -5.95 26.51
C PRO A 87 -6.23 -6.69 25.67
N ASN A 88 -6.74 -6.08 24.58
CA ASN A 88 -7.77 -6.67 23.73
C ASN A 88 -7.73 -6.07 22.31
N ILE A 89 -8.53 -6.66 21.41
CA ILE A 89 -8.61 -6.27 20.00
C ILE A 89 -9.13 -4.85 19.81
N SER A 90 -10.07 -4.38 20.64
CA SER A 90 -10.60 -3.01 20.53
C SER A 90 -9.50 -1.99 20.78
N THR A 91 -8.77 -2.14 21.89
CA THR A 91 -7.64 -1.25 22.22
C THR A 91 -6.54 -1.33 21.17
N LEU A 92 -6.29 -2.52 20.61
CA LEU A 92 -5.34 -2.67 19.50
C LEU A 92 -5.79 -1.87 18.26
N CYS A 93 -7.07 -1.97 17.87
CA CYS A 93 -7.61 -1.20 16.75
C CYS A 93 -7.50 0.31 16.98
N ASP A 94 -7.88 0.79 18.16
CA ASP A 94 -7.82 2.22 18.52
C ASP A 94 -6.36 2.73 18.47
N ASN A 95 -5.43 1.93 18.97
CA ASN A 95 -4.00 2.26 18.95
C ASN A 95 -3.41 2.24 17.54
N CYS A 96 -3.80 1.28 16.69
CA CYS A 96 -3.43 1.27 15.27
C CYS A 96 -3.89 2.54 14.56
N LEU A 97 -5.14 2.94 14.77
CA LEU A 97 -5.70 4.18 14.19
C LEU A 97 -4.95 5.41 14.73
N HIS A 98 -4.74 5.48 16.03
CA HIS A 98 -4.01 6.58 16.67
C HIS A 98 -2.60 6.72 16.09
N ILE A 99 -1.87 5.62 15.94
CA ILE A 99 -0.53 5.65 15.34
C ILE A 99 -0.61 6.11 13.90
N TRP A 100 -1.50 5.52 13.09
CA TRP A 100 -1.69 5.86 11.68
C TRP A 100 -1.93 7.36 11.47
N TYR A 101 -2.82 7.97 12.25
CA TYR A 101 -3.14 9.40 12.16
C TYR A 101 -1.99 10.31 12.61
N ASN A 102 -1.07 9.83 13.44
CA ASN A 102 0.07 10.60 13.95
C ASN A 102 1.38 10.36 13.18
N LEU A 103 1.37 9.46 12.19
CA LEU A 103 2.53 9.26 11.33
C LEU A 103 2.85 10.55 10.55
N SER A 104 4.12 10.95 10.58
CA SER A 104 4.57 12.19 9.97
C SER A 104 4.44 12.15 8.44
N PRO A 105 3.87 13.19 7.79
CA PRO A 105 3.83 13.29 6.34
C PRO A 105 5.21 13.20 5.67
N VAL A 106 6.25 13.68 6.36
CA VAL A 106 7.65 13.62 5.90
C VAL A 106 8.12 12.18 5.71
N MET A 107 7.59 11.24 6.50
CA MET A 107 7.91 9.82 6.36
C MET A 107 7.43 9.28 5.02
N TYR A 108 6.18 9.53 4.63
CA TYR A 108 5.61 9.08 3.36
C TYR A 108 6.39 9.66 2.17
N GLN A 109 6.70 10.96 2.22
CA GLN A 109 7.47 11.64 1.18
C GLN A 109 8.86 11.02 1.01
N LYS A 110 9.55 10.72 2.12
CA LYS A 110 10.86 10.05 2.08
C LYS A 110 10.76 8.66 1.48
N LEU A 111 9.76 7.87 1.86
CA LEU A 111 9.56 6.52 1.32
C LEU A 111 9.38 6.54 -0.20
N VAL A 112 8.54 7.44 -0.72
CA VAL A 112 8.37 7.64 -2.16
C VAL A 112 9.68 8.10 -2.81
N ALA A 113 10.38 9.08 -2.22
CA ALA A 113 11.66 9.57 -2.74
C ALA A 113 12.77 8.51 -2.77
N PHE A 114 12.69 7.47 -1.94
CA PHE A 114 13.64 6.36 -1.92
C PHE A 114 13.34 5.27 -2.96
N MET A 115 12.16 5.26 -3.58
CA MET A 115 11.79 4.23 -4.56
C MET A 115 12.81 4.04 -5.69
N PRO A 116 13.36 5.09 -6.32
CA PRO A 116 14.40 4.91 -7.34
C PRO A 116 15.63 4.15 -6.83
N ARG A 117 16.01 4.35 -5.56
CA ARG A 117 17.14 3.65 -4.94
C ARG A 117 16.82 2.17 -4.65
N ARG A 118 15.58 1.88 -4.20
CA ARG A 118 15.12 0.50 -3.99
C ARG A 118 15.13 -0.27 -5.30
N VAL A 119 14.56 0.32 -6.36
CA VAL A 119 14.56 -0.26 -7.72
C VAL A 119 15.99 -0.48 -8.21
N ALA A 120 16.88 0.50 -8.08
CA ALA A 120 18.28 0.34 -8.47
C ALA A 120 18.98 -0.80 -7.69
N SER A 121 18.64 -0.99 -6.42
CA SER A 121 19.17 -2.09 -5.61
C SER A 121 18.71 -3.45 -6.12
N VAL A 122 17.42 -3.59 -6.48
CA VAL A 122 16.85 -4.82 -7.05
C VAL A 122 17.44 -5.12 -8.42
N LEU A 123 17.65 -4.10 -9.25
CA LEU A 123 18.32 -4.26 -10.55
C LEU A 123 19.77 -4.73 -10.37
N LYS A 124 20.50 -4.17 -9.39
CA LYS A 124 21.86 -4.59 -9.05
C LYS A 124 21.92 -6.04 -8.56
N SER A 125 20.92 -6.49 -7.81
CA SER A 125 20.78 -7.90 -7.39
C SER A 125 20.20 -8.81 -8.48
N LYS A 126 19.97 -8.30 -9.70
CA LYS A 126 19.38 -9.04 -10.83
C LYS A 126 18.02 -9.65 -10.48
N GLY A 127 17.20 -8.93 -9.72
CA GLY A 127 15.88 -9.40 -9.25
C GLY A 127 15.93 -10.25 -7.99
N GLY A 128 17.11 -10.48 -7.40
CA GLY A 128 17.24 -11.10 -6.08
C GLY A 128 16.86 -10.14 -4.94
N ALA A 129 16.79 -10.68 -3.72
CA ALA A 129 16.51 -9.89 -2.52
C ALA A 129 17.47 -8.71 -2.38
N SER A 130 16.91 -7.57 -1.96
CA SER A 130 17.65 -6.36 -1.67
C SER A 130 17.76 -6.16 -0.15
N ARG A 131 18.40 -5.07 0.27
CA ARG A 131 18.55 -4.72 1.68
C ARG A 131 17.33 -4.01 2.28
N TYR A 132 16.27 -3.84 1.48
CA TYR A 132 15.10 -3.02 1.79
C TYR A 132 13.90 -3.88 2.11
#